data_AF-A0A914YGF4-F1
#
_entry.id   AF-A0A914YGF4-F1
#
_cell.length_a   1.000
_cell.length_b   1.000
_cell.length_c   1.000
_cell.angle_alpha   90.00
_cell.angle_beta   90.00
_cell.angle_gamma   90.00
#
_symmetry.space_group_name_H-M   'P 1'
#
loop_
_entity.id
_entity.type
_entity.pdbx_description
1 polymer ?
#
loop_
_entity_poly.entity_id
_entity_poly.type
_entity_poly.pdbx_seq_one_letter_code
_entity_poly.pdbx_strand_id
1 'polypeptide(L)'
;MDLCLVLTNGELDQQTAAVQYLLIVQQILSTLPAIKEQTLIRAKVPILRIRLQGPFAEMVVDLNANNSVAVRNTHLLCYYAFFDYRVRPLVLLVKEWAKQKDINDSTRSSFTSYSLVLMVLHYLQVLEEPVLPSLQQLFPKRFHGRNDIRTLNLSHPLEEIPSESNFKGTNISSLGTLLIGFFDYYAHEYNYDTNAISIRLGREVQRCDVLHGTNTFWGPICIEEPFTRSNTAHSIYDERVFNTIKQKFQDAYEILSSTFDLNKLITIPPPLTPTVSLTDEQYYSHQTGFFQQH
;
A
#
# COMPACT_ATOMS: atom_id res chain seq x y z
N MET A 1 9.51 -7.47 -5.32
CA MET A 1 9.51 -7.88 -3.90
C MET A 1 10.26 -6.83 -3.13
N ASP A 2 9.64 -6.24 -2.11
CA ASP A 2 10.24 -5.18 -1.31
C ASP A 2 10.75 -5.75 0.02
N LEU A 3 12.01 -5.47 0.35
CA LEU A 3 12.68 -5.94 1.56
C LEU A 3 13.21 -4.76 2.38
N CYS A 4 13.18 -4.91 3.71
CA CYS A 4 13.76 -3.95 4.65
C CYS A 4 14.81 -4.66 5.52
N LEU A 5 16.08 -4.28 5.36
CA LEU A 5 17.17 -4.76 6.19
C LEU A 5 17.21 -3.96 7.50
N VAL A 6 16.93 -4.60 8.62
CA VAL A 6 16.95 -3.98 9.94
C VAL A 6 18.29 -4.29 10.63
N LEU A 7 19.12 -3.27 10.80
CA LEU A 7 20.48 -3.34 11.36
C LEU A 7 20.54 -2.84 12.81
N THR A 8 19.76 -1.80 13.12
CA THR A 8 19.75 -1.15 14.44
C THR A 8 18.33 -0.84 14.90
N ASN A 9 18.15 -0.61 16.21
CA ASN A 9 16.85 -0.22 16.79
C ASN A 9 16.54 1.28 16.64
N GLY A 10 17.57 2.07 16.31
CA GLY A 10 17.46 3.52 16.17
C GLY A 10 17.12 3.94 14.75
N GLU A 11 16.86 5.25 14.59
CA GLU A 11 16.81 5.84 13.26
C GLU A 11 18.18 5.75 12.59
N LEU A 12 18.16 5.46 11.29
CA LEU A 12 19.34 5.41 10.45
C LEU A 12 19.26 6.55 9.46
N ASP A 13 20.32 7.35 9.37
CA ASP A 13 20.44 8.39 8.34
C ASP A 13 20.36 7.74 6.95
N GLN A 14 19.29 8.07 6.23
CA GLN A 14 18.97 7.50 4.93
C GLN A 14 19.88 8.05 3.81
N GLN A 15 20.50 9.21 3.99
CA GLN A 15 21.33 9.84 2.97
C GLN A 15 22.82 9.48 3.10
N THR A 16 23.25 9.04 4.28
CA THR A 16 24.66 8.67 4.52
C THR A 16 24.80 7.20 4.92
N ALA A 17 24.40 6.84 6.14
CA ALA A 17 24.66 5.52 6.72
C ALA A 17 23.92 4.39 5.96
N ALA A 18 22.65 4.60 5.59
CA ALA A 18 21.90 3.61 4.80
C ALA A 18 22.56 3.32 3.45
N VAL A 19 23.04 4.36 2.76
CA VAL A 19 23.77 4.22 1.50
C VAL A 19 25.04 3.38 1.69
N GLN A 20 25.81 3.62 2.76
CA GLN A 20 27.00 2.83 3.06
C GLN A 20 26.68 1.36 3.31
N TYR A 21 25.65 1.06 4.11
CA TYR A 21 25.23 -0.32 4.34
C TYR A 21 24.76 -1.00 3.07
N LEU A 22 23.98 -0.33 2.22
CA LEU A 22 23.54 -0.89 0.95
C LEU A 22 24.72 -1.13 -0.01
N LEU A 23 25.75 -0.30 -0.01
CA LEU A 23 26.99 -0.55 -0.78
C LEU A 23 27.75 -1.77 -0.28
N ILE A 24 27.83 -1.97 1.05
CA ILE A 24 28.43 -3.17 1.63
C ILE A 24 27.64 -4.42 1.22
N VAL A 25 26.30 -4.37 1.32
CA VAL A 25 25.44 -5.47 0.88
C VAL A 25 25.61 -5.74 -0.61
N GLN A 26 25.65 -4.70 -1.45
CA GLN A 26 25.87 -4.84 -2.89
C GLN A 26 27.18 -5.57 -3.20
N GLN A 27 28.26 -5.22 -2.48
CA GLN A 27 29.56 -5.89 -2.62
C GLN A 27 29.49 -7.36 -2.23
N ILE A 28 28.83 -7.70 -1.12
CA ILE A 28 28.66 -9.09 -0.68
C ILE A 28 27.81 -9.89 -1.69
N LEU A 29 26.70 -9.32 -2.14
CA LEU A 29 25.80 -9.98 -3.09
C LEU A 29 26.45 -10.16 -4.47
N SER A 30 27.42 -9.31 -4.84
CA SER A 30 28.12 -9.42 -6.12
C SER A 30 28.91 -10.73 -6.28
N THR A 31 29.25 -11.40 -5.18
CA THR A 31 29.97 -12.68 -5.20
C THR A 31 29.03 -13.87 -5.37
N LEU A 32 27.71 -13.68 -5.29
CA LEU A 32 26.75 -14.75 -5.36
C LEU A 32 26.34 -15.02 -6.81
N PRO A 33 26.40 -16.28 -7.28
CA PRO A 33 26.02 -16.59 -8.66
C PRO A 33 24.56 -16.26 -8.94
N ALA A 34 23.66 -16.39 -7.95
CA ALA A 34 22.23 -16.14 -8.11
C ALA A 34 21.85 -14.69 -8.51
N ILE A 35 22.80 -13.75 -8.47
CA ILE A 35 22.56 -12.33 -8.76
C ILE A 35 22.95 -12.03 -10.22
N LYS A 36 21.98 -11.56 -11.02
CA LYS A 36 22.20 -11.15 -12.41
C LYS A 36 22.72 -9.71 -12.49
N GLU A 37 22.03 -8.78 -11.84
CA GLU A 37 22.38 -7.36 -11.84
C GLU A 37 21.95 -6.68 -10.53
N GLN A 38 22.63 -5.61 -10.18
CA GLN A 38 22.36 -4.81 -9.00
C GLN A 38 22.55 -3.32 -9.29
N THR A 39 21.60 -2.49 -8.90
CA THR A 39 21.66 -1.03 -9.09
C THR A 39 21.25 -0.32 -7.81
N LEU A 40 22.11 0.56 -7.30
CA LEU A 40 21.79 1.42 -6.18
C LEU A 40 21.07 2.69 -6.66
N ILE A 41 19.82 2.84 -6.26
CA ILE A 41 18.98 4.01 -6.56
C ILE A 41 19.06 4.97 -5.37
N ARG A 42 19.66 6.14 -5.59
CA ARG A 42 19.79 7.20 -4.57
C ARG A 42 18.57 8.10 -4.55
N ALA A 43 17.53 7.67 -3.85
CA ALA A 43 16.33 8.47 -3.58
C ALA A 43 16.32 8.96 -2.11
N LYS A 44 15.22 9.58 -1.67
CA LYS A 44 15.02 9.99 -0.26
C LYS A 44 15.22 8.82 0.71
N VAL A 45 14.75 7.64 0.32
CA VAL A 45 15.10 6.35 0.91
C VAL A 45 15.87 5.58 -0.15
N PRO A 46 17.17 5.30 0.05
CA PRO A 46 17.96 4.60 -0.95
C PRO A 46 17.50 3.14 -1.08
N ILE A 47 17.51 2.63 -2.32
CA ILE A 47 17.05 1.27 -2.64
C ILE A 47 18.14 0.58 -3.45
N LEU A 48 18.59 -0.58 -2.99
CA LEU A 48 19.38 -1.51 -3.77
C LEU A 48 18.42 -2.42 -4.55
N ARG A 49 18.29 -2.15 -5.85
CA ARG A 49 17.48 -2.96 -6.78
C ARG A 49 18.31 -4.11 -7.30
N ILE A 50 17.81 -5.33 -7.16
CA ILE A 50 18.52 -6.57 -7.47
C ILE A 50 17.65 -7.38 -8.44
N ARG A 51 18.24 -7.89 -9.52
CA ARG A 51 17.62 -8.94 -10.34
C ARG A 51 18.35 -10.24 -10.17
N LEU A 52 17.57 -11.31 -10.07
CA LEU A 52 18.09 -12.66 -9.92
C LEU A 52 18.30 -13.32 -11.29
N GLN A 53 19.00 -14.45 -11.30
CA GLN A 53 19.12 -15.33 -12.46
C GLN A 53 18.38 -16.65 -12.25
N GLY A 54 18.34 -17.48 -13.31
CA GLY A 54 17.74 -18.81 -13.28
C GLY A 54 16.21 -18.73 -13.15
N PRO A 55 15.57 -19.59 -12.34
CA PRO A 55 14.10 -19.67 -12.26
C PRO A 55 13.44 -18.40 -11.71
N PHE A 56 14.22 -17.47 -11.14
CA PHE A 56 13.73 -16.23 -10.55
C PHE A 56 14.08 -14.98 -11.39
N ALA A 57 14.41 -15.14 -12.68
CA ALA A 57 14.85 -14.04 -13.54
C ALA A 57 13.83 -12.89 -13.69
N GLU A 58 12.54 -13.20 -13.58
CA GLU A 58 11.43 -12.21 -13.61
C GLU A 58 11.25 -11.47 -12.26
N MET A 59 11.88 -11.94 -11.18
CA MET A 59 11.76 -11.32 -9.87
C MET A 59 12.75 -10.16 -9.72
N VAL A 60 12.19 -8.98 -9.45
CA VAL A 60 12.94 -7.79 -9.01
C VAL A 60 12.81 -7.65 -7.50
N VAL A 61 13.94 -7.52 -6.81
CA VAL A 61 14.02 -7.33 -5.37
C VAL A 61 14.51 -5.91 -5.06
N ASP A 62 13.72 -5.14 -4.33
CA ASP A 62 14.06 -3.79 -3.90
C ASP A 62 14.38 -3.81 -2.40
N LEU A 63 15.66 -3.64 -2.06
CA LEU A 63 16.14 -3.68 -0.68
C LEU A 63 16.43 -2.27 -0.16
N ASN A 64 15.79 -1.87 0.94
CA ASN A 64 16.13 -0.66 1.70
C ASN A 64 16.76 -1.03 3.06
N ALA A 65 17.36 -0.05 3.74
CA ALA A 65 17.98 -0.23 5.05
C ALA A 65 17.28 0.60 6.14
N ASN A 66 16.86 -0.06 7.20
CA ASN A 66 16.26 0.53 8.40
C ASN A 66 15.01 1.41 8.15
N ASN A 67 14.24 1.17 7.09
CA ASN A 67 12.95 1.84 6.90
C ASN A 67 11.88 1.19 7.79
N SER A 68 11.93 1.48 9.09
CA SER A 68 11.01 0.94 10.10
C SER A 68 9.56 1.37 9.86
N VAL A 69 9.34 2.54 9.25
CA VAL A 69 8.01 3.05 8.87
C VAL A 69 7.34 2.13 7.85
N ALA A 70 8.09 1.65 6.86
CA ALA A 70 7.54 0.69 5.89
C ALA A 70 7.08 -0.61 6.56
N VAL A 71 7.83 -1.12 7.55
CA VAL A 71 7.43 -2.32 8.31
C VAL A 71 6.13 -2.09 9.08
N ARG A 72 5.99 -0.92 9.74
CA ARG A 72 4.75 -0.55 10.46
C ARG A 72 3.57 -0.40 9.51
N ASN A 73 3.78 0.17 8.34
CA ASN A 73 2.75 0.29 7.31
C ASN A 73 2.30 -1.07 6.82
N THR A 74 3.23 -1.97 6.51
CA THR A 74 2.89 -3.35 6.14
C THR A 74 2.09 -4.03 7.24
N HIS A 75 2.48 -3.84 8.50
CA HIS A 75 1.74 -4.37 9.66
C HIS A 75 0.31 -3.81 9.74
N LEU A 76 0.15 -2.49 9.74
CA LEU A 76 -1.16 -1.84 9.80
C LEU A 76 -2.07 -2.21 8.63
N LEU A 77 -1.55 -2.15 7.40
CA LEU A 77 -2.31 -2.46 6.19
C LEU A 77 -2.70 -3.95 6.12
N CYS A 78 -1.88 -4.84 6.68
CA CYS A 78 -2.23 -6.26 6.78
C CYS A 78 -3.50 -6.43 7.63
N TYR A 79 -3.58 -5.78 8.78
CA TYR A 79 -4.79 -5.84 9.62
C TYR A 79 -6.01 -5.23 8.94
N TYR A 80 -5.88 -4.10 8.23
CA TYR A 80 -6.99 -3.58 7.43
C TYR A 80 -7.43 -4.55 6.34
N ALA A 81 -6.49 -5.21 5.66
CA ALA A 81 -6.78 -6.17 4.60
C ALA A 81 -7.55 -7.40 5.08
N PHE A 82 -7.41 -7.78 6.35
CA PHE A 82 -8.14 -8.89 6.98
C PHE A 82 -9.32 -8.45 7.84
N PHE A 83 -9.54 -7.15 8.02
CA PHE A 83 -10.64 -6.64 8.85
C PHE A 83 -12.01 -6.91 8.22
N ASP A 84 -12.16 -6.67 6.92
CA ASP A 84 -13.38 -6.93 6.16
C ASP A 84 -13.03 -7.55 4.79
N TYR A 85 -13.81 -8.56 4.38
CA TYR A 85 -13.57 -9.32 3.15
C TYR A 85 -13.62 -8.46 1.87
N ARG A 86 -14.30 -7.31 1.90
CA ARG A 86 -14.48 -6.38 0.77
C ARG A 86 -13.24 -5.52 0.51
N VAL A 87 -12.36 -5.35 1.51
CA VAL A 87 -11.19 -4.45 1.42
C VAL A 87 -10.22 -4.90 0.32
N ARG A 88 -9.80 -6.17 0.35
CA ARG A 88 -8.79 -6.68 -0.59
C ARG A 88 -9.28 -6.63 -2.04
N PRO A 89 -10.49 -7.13 -2.38
CA PRO A 89 -11.01 -7.00 -3.74
C PRO A 89 -11.13 -5.54 -4.19
N LEU A 90 -11.63 -4.64 -3.34
CA LEU A 90 -11.80 -3.23 -3.70
C LEU A 90 -10.45 -2.56 -4.01
N VAL A 91 -9.44 -2.78 -3.15
CA VAL A 91 -8.08 -2.28 -3.38
C VAL A 91 -7.50 -2.83 -4.69
N LEU A 92 -7.68 -4.12 -4.98
CA LEU A 92 -7.18 -4.73 -6.22
C LEU A 92 -7.84 -4.10 -7.46
N LEU A 93 -9.16 -3.91 -7.44
CA LEU A 93 -9.91 -3.30 -8.55
C LEU A 93 -9.47 -1.86 -8.80
N VAL A 94 -9.34 -1.05 -7.74
CA VAL A 94 -8.88 0.34 -7.85
C VAL A 94 -7.43 0.40 -8.35
N LYS A 95 -6.55 -0.49 -7.88
CA LYS A 95 -5.16 -0.53 -8.35
C LYS A 95 -5.05 -0.92 -9.82
N GLU A 96 -5.83 -1.91 -10.26
CA GLU A 96 -5.81 -2.36 -11.66
C GLU A 96 -6.39 -1.29 -12.58
N TRP A 97 -7.50 -0.66 -12.18
CA TRP A 97 -8.05 0.51 -12.88
C TRP A 97 -7.02 1.63 -13.00
N ALA A 98 -6.41 2.03 -11.90
CA ALA A 98 -5.44 3.11 -11.88
C ALA A 98 -4.21 2.81 -12.75
N LYS A 99 -3.79 1.54 -12.81
CA LYS A 99 -2.73 1.08 -13.70
C LYS A 99 -3.14 1.19 -15.18
N GLN A 100 -4.31 0.68 -15.57
CA GLN A 100 -4.77 0.72 -16.96
C GLN A 100 -5.09 2.14 -17.45
N LYS A 101 -5.35 3.08 -16.53
CA LYS A 101 -5.52 4.49 -16.82
C LYS A 101 -4.23 5.30 -16.67
N ASP A 102 -3.06 4.69 -16.50
CA ASP A 102 -1.77 5.40 -16.36
C ASP A 102 -1.75 6.45 -15.23
N ILE A 103 -2.41 6.18 -14.10
CA ILE A 103 -2.42 7.05 -12.90
C ILE A 103 -1.84 6.36 -11.66
N ASN A 104 -1.15 5.23 -11.85
CA ASN A 104 -0.43 4.46 -10.82
C ASN A 104 1.04 4.26 -11.20
N ASP A 105 1.73 5.36 -11.48
CA ASP A 105 3.16 5.43 -11.76
C ASP A 105 3.77 6.70 -11.12
N SER A 106 4.42 6.52 -9.98
CA SER A 106 5.06 7.59 -9.23
C SER A 106 6.21 8.27 -9.99
N THR A 107 6.77 7.63 -11.02
CA THR A 107 7.82 8.22 -11.86
C THR A 107 7.27 9.23 -12.87
N ARG A 108 5.94 9.26 -13.07
CA ARG A 108 5.23 10.12 -14.03
C ARG A 108 4.27 11.11 -13.35
N SER A 109 4.58 11.54 -12.13
CA SER A 109 3.75 12.49 -11.35
C SER A 109 2.31 12.02 -11.12
N SER A 110 2.11 10.71 -10.89
CA SER A 110 0.80 10.13 -10.55
C SER A 110 0.82 9.43 -9.19
N PHE A 111 -0.28 8.78 -8.80
CA PHE A 111 -0.39 8.16 -7.49
C PHE A 111 0.61 7.01 -7.31
N THR A 112 1.14 6.88 -6.10
CA THR A 112 1.78 5.62 -5.70
C THR A 112 0.69 4.58 -5.42
N SER A 113 1.01 3.30 -5.58
CA SER A 113 0.10 2.22 -5.17
C SER A 113 -0.26 2.31 -3.67
N TYR A 114 0.64 2.83 -2.84
CA TYR A 114 0.38 3.03 -1.41
C TYR A 114 -0.65 4.15 -1.18
N SER A 115 -0.54 5.28 -1.88
CA SER A 115 -1.51 6.38 -1.81
C SER A 115 -2.91 5.93 -2.20
N LEU A 116 -3.06 5.12 -3.26
CA LEU A 116 -4.36 4.55 -3.66
C LEU A 116 -4.97 3.65 -2.56
N VAL A 117 -4.14 2.85 -1.89
CA VAL A 117 -4.60 2.03 -0.75
C VAL A 117 -5.14 2.93 0.36
N LEU A 118 -4.41 4.00 0.72
CA LEU A 118 -4.86 4.94 1.75
C LEU A 118 -6.17 5.64 1.37
N MET A 119 -6.34 6.00 0.09
CA MET A 119 -7.59 6.58 -0.42
C MET A 119 -8.77 5.61 -0.27
N VAL A 120 -8.58 4.33 -0.60
CA VAL A 120 -9.62 3.30 -0.45
C VAL A 120 -9.97 3.09 1.02
N LEU A 121 -8.96 2.98 1.89
CA LEU A 121 -9.20 2.80 3.33
C LEU A 121 -9.92 4.00 3.94
N HIS A 122 -9.52 5.22 3.59
CA HIS A 122 -10.18 6.44 4.04
C HIS A 122 -11.64 6.47 3.60
N TYR A 123 -11.91 6.20 2.32
CA TYR A 123 -13.29 6.13 1.82
C TYR A 123 -14.14 5.16 2.65
N LEU A 124 -13.64 3.96 2.92
CA LEU A 124 -14.34 2.96 3.73
C LEU A 124 -14.53 3.36 5.22
N GLN A 125 -13.76 4.32 5.72
CA GLN A 125 -13.86 4.84 7.09
C GLN A 125 -14.83 6.01 7.23
N VAL A 126 -15.06 6.78 6.17
CA VAL A 126 -15.87 8.01 6.21
C VAL A 126 -17.29 7.86 5.66
N LEU A 127 -17.65 6.66 5.21
CA LEU A 127 -19.04 6.34 4.89
C LEU A 127 -19.96 6.63 6.09
N GLU A 128 -21.21 7.01 5.82
CA GLU A 128 -22.25 7.20 6.84
C GLU A 128 -22.32 5.99 7.79
N GLU A 129 -22.34 4.79 7.21
CA GLU A 129 -22.11 3.53 7.91
C GLU A 129 -20.72 3.00 7.54
N PRO A 130 -19.70 3.19 8.40
CA PRO A 130 -18.32 2.86 8.08
C PRO A 130 -18.13 1.34 7.95
N VAL A 131 -17.38 0.93 6.92
CA VAL A 131 -16.93 -0.46 6.74
C VAL A 131 -15.68 -0.71 7.59
N LEU A 132 -14.84 0.31 7.76
CA LEU A 132 -13.61 0.22 8.53
C LEU A 132 -13.59 1.25 9.67
N PRO A 133 -13.08 0.90 10.86
CA PRO A 133 -12.73 1.88 11.88
C PRO A 133 -11.33 2.46 11.65
N SER A 134 -10.91 3.43 12.47
CA SER A 134 -9.48 3.70 12.65
C SER A 134 -8.87 2.67 13.60
N LEU A 135 -8.06 1.76 13.07
CA LEU A 135 -7.34 0.77 13.88
C LEU A 135 -6.34 1.42 14.86
N GLN A 136 -5.76 2.56 14.49
CA GLN A 136 -4.85 3.30 15.37
C GLN A 136 -5.56 3.96 16.54
N GLN A 137 -6.85 4.31 16.40
CA GLN A 137 -7.67 4.81 17.50
C GLN A 137 -8.25 3.68 18.36
N LEU A 138 -8.68 2.58 17.74
CA LEU A 138 -9.24 1.43 18.48
C LEU A 138 -8.17 0.66 19.26
N PHE A 139 -7.01 0.43 18.65
CA PHE A 139 -5.94 -0.39 19.23
C PHE A 139 -4.62 0.40 19.31
N PRO A 140 -4.58 1.52 20.04
CA PRO A 140 -3.43 2.42 20.06
C PRO A 140 -2.17 1.75 20.60
N LYS A 141 -2.31 0.78 21.52
CA LYS A 141 -1.19 -0.02 22.04
C LYS A 141 -0.54 -0.89 20.96
N ARG A 142 -1.32 -1.42 20.02
CA ARG A 142 -0.84 -2.30 18.95
C ARG A 142 -0.24 -1.52 17.79
N PHE A 143 -0.85 -0.40 17.41
CA PHE A 143 -0.44 0.41 16.24
C PHE A 143 0.23 1.73 16.63
N HIS A 144 0.88 1.79 17.79
CA HIS A 144 1.64 2.97 18.19
C HIS A 144 2.89 3.14 17.32
N GLY A 145 3.16 4.37 16.85
CA GLY A 145 4.33 4.66 16.01
C GLY A 145 5.69 4.45 16.69
N ARG A 146 5.71 4.30 18.03
CA ARG A 146 6.93 4.03 18.80
C ARG A 146 7.14 2.55 19.17
N ASN A 147 6.24 1.64 18.77
CA ASN A 147 6.39 0.21 19.09
C ASN A 147 7.67 -0.38 18.51
N ASP A 148 8.28 -1.38 19.14
CA ASP A 148 9.44 -2.02 18.51
C ASP A 148 8.99 -2.86 17.31
N ILE A 149 9.55 -2.62 16.12
CA ILE A 149 9.20 -3.35 14.90
C ILE A 149 9.43 -4.86 15.00
N ARG A 150 10.36 -5.28 15.87
CA ARG A 150 10.69 -6.70 16.11
C ARG A 150 9.63 -7.43 16.94
N THR A 151 8.80 -6.67 17.66
CA THR A 151 7.71 -7.19 18.48
C THR A 151 6.36 -7.16 17.75
N LEU A 152 6.32 -6.61 16.53
CA LEU A 152 5.11 -6.60 15.73
C LEU A 152 4.72 -8.03 15.36
N ASN A 153 3.53 -8.42 15.78
CA ASN A 153 2.99 -9.75 15.53
C ASN A 153 1.90 -9.66 14.46
N LEU A 154 1.95 -10.57 13.48
CA LEU A 154 0.96 -10.73 12.41
C LEU A 154 0.09 -11.99 12.58
N SER A 155 0.44 -12.85 13.53
CA SER A 155 -0.20 -14.14 13.80
C SER A 155 -1.39 -14.02 14.75
N HIS A 156 -1.45 -12.97 15.56
CA HIS A 156 -2.55 -12.75 16.50
C HIS A 156 -3.69 -11.95 15.85
N PRO A 157 -4.95 -12.41 15.95
CA PRO A 157 -6.09 -11.61 15.52
C PRO A 157 -6.18 -10.30 16.34
N LEU A 158 -7.01 -9.38 15.85
CA LEU A 158 -7.38 -8.19 16.63
C LEU A 158 -8.08 -8.62 17.92
N GLU A 159 -7.87 -7.85 18.98
CA GLU A 159 -8.69 -7.99 20.18
C GLU A 159 -10.16 -7.65 19.84
N GLU A 160 -11.09 -8.02 20.72
CA GLU A 160 -12.47 -7.59 20.59
C GLU A 160 -12.54 -6.05 20.54
N ILE A 161 -13.45 -5.53 19.71
CA ILE A 161 -13.65 -4.09 19.57
C ILE A 161 -14.08 -3.54 20.94
N PRO A 162 -13.40 -2.51 21.47
CA PRO A 162 -13.75 -1.94 22.77
C PRO A 162 -15.23 -1.53 22.81
N SER A 163 -15.93 -1.84 23.91
CA SER A 163 -17.38 -1.59 24.03
C SER A 163 -17.75 -0.11 23.96
N GLU A 164 -16.82 0.77 24.32
CA GLU A 164 -16.91 2.23 24.20
C GLU A 164 -16.72 2.77 22.77
N SER A 165 -16.39 1.90 21.81
CA SER A 165 -16.24 2.27 20.41
C SER A 165 -17.58 2.64 19.76
N ASN A 166 -17.58 3.71 18.96
CA ASN A 166 -18.73 4.07 18.13
C ASN A 166 -18.86 3.21 16.86
N PHE A 167 -17.86 2.38 16.55
CA PHE A 167 -17.88 1.53 15.35
C PHE A 167 -18.78 0.31 15.55
N LYS A 168 -19.86 0.23 14.76
CA LYS A 168 -20.85 -0.86 14.85
C LYS A 168 -20.71 -1.94 13.76
N GLY A 169 -19.94 -1.68 12.70
CA GLY A 169 -19.74 -2.64 11.60
C GLY A 169 -21.04 -3.02 10.88
N THR A 170 -21.99 -2.11 10.80
CA THR A 170 -23.37 -2.32 10.30
C THR A 170 -23.51 -2.18 8.78
N ASN A 171 -22.44 -1.81 8.08
CA ASN A 171 -22.48 -1.59 6.64
C ASN A 171 -22.69 -2.90 5.86
N ILE A 172 -23.79 -2.97 5.12
CA ILE A 172 -24.18 -4.11 4.26
C ILE A 172 -23.97 -3.87 2.76
N SER A 173 -23.33 -2.77 2.37
CA SER A 173 -23.13 -2.43 0.97
C SER A 173 -22.32 -3.49 0.23
N SER A 174 -22.78 -3.86 -0.97
CA SER A 174 -22.07 -4.81 -1.82
C SER A 174 -20.73 -4.25 -2.29
N LEU A 175 -19.80 -5.12 -2.71
CA LEU A 175 -18.52 -4.71 -3.28
C LEU A 175 -18.70 -3.77 -4.50
N GLY A 176 -19.69 -4.04 -5.36
CA GLY A 176 -19.99 -3.20 -6.52
C GLY A 176 -20.51 -1.81 -6.13
N THR A 177 -21.36 -1.75 -5.11
CA THR A 177 -21.86 -0.48 -4.54
C THR A 177 -20.70 0.34 -3.97
N LEU A 178 -19.80 -0.30 -3.21
CA LEU A 178 -18.62 0.38 -2.65
C LEU A 178 -17.65 0.85 -3.74
N LEU A 179 -17.51 0.10 -4.83
CA LEU A 179 -16.66 0.51 -5.95
C LEU A 179 -17.23 1.75 -6.66
N ILE A 180 -18.53 1.77 -6.96
CA ILE A 180 -19.19 2.94 -7.56
C ILE A 180 -19.07 4.14 -6.63
N GLY A 181 -19.41 3.97 -5.34
CA GLY A 181 -19.33 5.03 -4.35
C GLY A 181 -17.90 5.54 -4.11
N PHE A 182 -16.87 4.70 -4.25
CA PHE A 182 -15.48 5.14 -4.19
C PHE A 182 -15.16 6.15 -5.31
N PHE A 183 -15.59 5.86 -6.54
CA PHE A 183 -15.38 6.78 -7.66
C PHE A 183 -16.23 8.04 -7.52
N ASP A 184 -17.47 7.91 -7.06
CA ASP A 184 -18.35 9.05 -6.82
C ASP A 184 -17.79 10.01 -5.76
N TYR A 185 -17.36 9.45 -4.62
CA TYR A 185 -16.77 10.18 -3.51
C TYR A 185 -15.59 11.04 -3.97
N TYR A 186 -14.63 10.46 -4.70
CA TYR A 186 -13.46 11.21 -5.17
C TYR A 186 -13.72 12.05 -6.42
N ALA A 187 -14.77 11.79 -7.20
CA ALA A 187 -15.13 12.62 -8.34
C ALA A 187 -15.91 13.88 -7.94
N HIS A 188 -16.89 13.74 -7.05
CA HIS A 188 -17.92 14.75 -6.81
C HIS A 188 -18.00 15.26 -5.36
N GLU A 189 -17.79 14.40 -4.37
CA GLU A 189 -18.04 14.75 -2.96
C GLU A 189 -16.79 15.32 -2.26
N TYR A 190 -15.62 14.75 -2.51
CA TYR A 190 -14.40 15.07 -1.77
C TYR A 190 -13.84 16.43 -2.15
N ASN A 191 -13.76 17.34 -1.17
CA ASN A 191 -13.15 18.65 -1.33
C ASN A 191 -11.62 18.59 -1.16
N TYR A 192 -10.89 18.54 -2.27
CA TYR A 192 -9.42 18.50 -2.31
C TYR A 192 -8.72 19.77 -1.79
N ASP A 193 -9.41 20.92 -1.84
CA ASP A 193 -8.83 22.22 -1.44
C ASP A 193 -8.80 22.37 0.08
N THR A 194 -9.82 21.83 0.77
CA THR A 194 -9.98 22.01 2.21
C THR A 194 -9.66 20.75 3.00
N ASN A 195 -9.87 19.56 2.44
CA ASN A 195 -9.79 18.31 3.19
C ASN A 195 -8.46 17.56 2.99
N ALA A 196 -8.16 16.72 3.97
CA ALA A 196 -7.04 15.79 3.96
C ALA A 196 -7.52 14.36 4.19
N ILE A 197 -6.82 13.41 3.57
CA ILE A 197 -7.04 11.97 3.73
C ILE A 197 -6.18 11.52 4.92
N SER A 198 -6.81 10.97 5.97
CA SER A 198 -6.11 10.48 7.17
C SER A 198 -6.76 9.21 7.70
N ILE A 199 -6.15 8.06 7.37
CA ILE A 199 -6.62 6.76 7.87
C ILE A 199 -6.38 6.56 9.37
N ARG A 200 -5.47 7.37 9.94
CA ARG A 200 -5.16 7.40 11.36
C ARG A 200 -6.30 8.03 12.15
N LEU A 201 -6.89 9.10 11.60
CA LEU A 201 -8.02 9.79 12.23
C LEU A 201 -9.36 9.12 11.90
N GLY A 202 -9.46 8.45 10.75
CA GLY A 202 -10.64 7.66 10.36
C GLY A 202 -11.92 8.48 10.25
N ARG A 203 -11.79 9.75 9.84
CA ARG A 203 -12.89 10.70 9.68
C ARG A 203 -12.51 11.75 8.63
N GLU A 204 -13.43 12.62 8.28
CA GLU A 204 -13.12 13.83 7.53
C GLU A 204 -12.24 14.77 8.35
N VAL A 205 -11.18 15.29 7.74
CA VAL A 205 -10.17 16.12 8.40
C VAL A 205 -9.82 17.28 7.48
N GLN A 206 -9.66 18.47 8.06
CA GLN A 206 -9.23 19.64 7.30
C GLN A 206 -7.71 19.60 7.10
N ARG A 207 -7.22 20.18 5.99
CA ARG A 207 -5.78 20.26 5.70
C ARG A 207 -5.00 20.94 6.83
N CYS A 208 -5.56 21.99 7.44
CA CYS A 208 -4.92 22.68 8.55
C CYS A 208 -4.65 21.78 9.77
N ASP A 209 -5.51 20.78 10.01
CA ASP A 209 -5.38 19.86 11.15
C ASP A 209 -4.21 18.88 10.99
N VAL A 210 -3.97 18.39 9.76
CA VAL A 210 -2.84 17.49 9.46
C VAL A 210 -1.53 18.25 9.22
N LEU A 211 -1.61 19.50 8.77
CA LEU A 211 -0.45 20.36 8.56
C LEU A 211 0.11 20.95 9.85
N HIS A 212 -0.57 20.79 10.99
CA HIS A 212 -0.16 21.32 12.30
C HIS A 212 0.21 22.82 12.24
N GLY A 213 -0.47 23.61 11.40
CA GLY A 213 -0.20 25.04 11.22
C GLY A 213 1.05 25.39 10.40
N THR A 214 1.69 24.42 9.75
CA THR A 214 2.80 24.69 8.82
C THR A 214 2.29 25.21 7.48
N ASN A 215 2.93 26.24 6.91
CA ASN A 215 2.62 26.79 5.59
C ASN A 215 3.14 25.90 4.43
N THR A 216 3.45 24.62 4.68
CA THR A 216 3.93 23.72 3.63
C THR A 216 2.80 23.31 2.70
N PHE A 217 2.91 23.70 1.44
CA PHE A 217 2.01 23.24 0.39
C PHE A 217 2.24 21.75 0.11
N TRP A 218 1.23 20.93 0.40
CA TRP A 218 1.27 19.48 0.15
C TRP A 218 0.84 19.09 -1.27
N GLY A 219 0.63 20.04 -2.18
CA GLY A 219 0.10 19.74 -3.51
C GLY A 219 -1.42 19.76 -3.58
N PRO A 220 -2.01 19.43 -4.75
CA PRO A 220 -3.45 19.45 -4.95
C PRO A 220 -4.20 18.34 -4.20
N ILE A 221 -3.51 17.28 -3.74
CA ILE A 221 -4.09 16.25 -2.88
C ILE A 221 -3.24 15.98 -1.64
N CYS A 222 -3.90 15.92 -0.49
CA CYS A 222 -3.28 15.84 0.83
C CYS A 222 -3.57 14.47 1.46
N ILE A 223 -2.58 13.56 1.46
CA ILE A 223 -2.72 12.20 2.01
C ILE A 223 -1.72 12.00 3.14
N GLU A 224 -2.20 12.07 4.38
CA GLU A 224 -1.39 11.92 5.59
C GLU A 224 -0.85 10.49 5.72
N GLU A 225 0.45 10.37 5.90
CA GLU A 225 1.10 9.12 6.26
C GLU A 225 0.83 8.80 7.75
N PRO A 226 0.28 7.60 8.07
CA PRO A 226 -0.28 7.28 9.39
C PRO A 226 0.71 7.30 10.58
N PHE A 227 2.01 7.28 10.35
CA PHE A 227 3.02 7.26 11.42
C PHE A 227 3.88 8.53 11.47
N THR A 228 4.35 8.99 10.32
CA THR A 228 5.27 10.12 10.12
C THR A 228 4.56 11.44 9.88
N ARG A 229 3.25 11.41 9.56
CA ARG A 229 2.44 12.60 9.27
C ARG A 229 3.00 13.46 8.13
N SER A 230 3.62 12.82 7.15
CA SER A 230 4.06 13.44 5.89
C SER A 230 3.03 13.24 4.78
N ASN A 231 3.13 13.95 3.66
CA ASN A 231 2.28 13.66 2.50
C ASN A 231 2.81 12.46 1.72
N THR A 232 1.97 11.46 1.50
CA THR A 232 2.31 10.32 0.65
C THR A 232 2.19 10.65 -0.85
N ALA A 233 1.34 11.60 -1.22
CA ALA A 233 1.07 11.99 -2.61
C ALA A 233 2.01 13.08 -3.17
N HIS A 234 3.24 13.15 -2.65
CA HIS A 234 4.23 14.18 -2.99
C HIS A 234 4.65 14.20 -4.47
N SER A 235 4.42 13.12 -5.23
CA SER A 235 4.68 13.06 -6.67
C SER A 235 3.68 13.89 -7.51
N ILE A 236 2.50 14.18 -6.97
CA ILE A 236 1.45 14.95 -7.63
C ILE A 236 1.56 16.40 -7.17
N TYR A 237 2.22 17.25 -7.96
CA TYR A 237 2.40 18.67 -7.65
C TYR A 237 1.87 19.60 -8.75
N ASP A 238 1.66 19.10 -9.97
CA ASP A 238 1.08 19.89 -11.08
C ASP A 238 -0.45 19.75 -11.08
N GLU A 239 -1.13 20.89 -10.96
CA GLU A 239 -2.58 20.99 -10.91
C GLU A 239 -3.26 20.50 -12.20
N ARG A 240 -2.63 20.67 -13.37
CA ARG A 240 -3.16 20.18 -14.65
C ARG A 240 -3.14 18.66 -14.72
N VAL A 241 -2.07 18.05 -14.22
CA VAL A 241 -1.97 16.59 -14.08
C VAL A 241 -3.05 16.09 -13.13
N PHE A 242 -3.25 16.80 -12.01
CA PHE A 242 -4.29 16.45 -11.06
C PHE A 242 -5.71 16.59 -11.62
N ASN A 243 -6.00 17.61 -12.42
CA ASN A 243 -7.29 17.74 -13.11
C ASN A 243 -7.54 16.57 -14.09
N THR A 244 -6.49 16.09 -14.75
CA THR A 244 -6.58 14.87 -15.59
C THR A 244 -6.90 13.63 -14.75
N ILE A 245 -6.35 13.54 -13.54
CA ILE A 245 -6.66 12.47 -12.59
C ILE A 245 -8.13 12.57 -12.15
N LYS A 246 -8.62 13.76 -11.77
CA LYS A 246 -10.03 13.97 -11.39
C LYS A 246 -10.99 13.56 -12.51
N GLN A 247 -10.69 13.93 -13.77
CA GLN A 247 -11.50 13.51 -14.90
C GLN A 247 -11.59 11.98 -15.01
N LYS A 248 -10.49 11.26 -14.78
CA LYS A 248 -10.50 9.79 -14.81
C LYS A 248 -11.40 9.18 -13.72
N PHE A 249 -11.45 9.78 -12.52
CA PHE A 249 -12.39 9.36 -11.47
C PHE A 249 -13.84 9.60 -11.90
N GLN A 250 -14.12 10.76 -12.49
CA GLN A 250 -15.45 11.08 -13.02
C GLN A 250 -15.88 10.10 -14.13
N ASP A 251 -15.02 9.87 -15.13
CA ASP A 251 -15.29 8.92 -16.21
C ASP A 251 -15.55 7.50 -15.66
N ALA A 252 -14.78 7.08 -14.65
CA ALA A 252 -14.96 5.79 -14.01
C ALA A 252 -16.32 5.66 -13.29
N TYR A 253 -16.73 6.71 -12.58
CA TYR A 253 -18.05 6.79 -11.97
C TYR A 253 -19.16 6.75 -13.03
N GLU A 254 -19.07 7.57 -14.08
CA GLU A 254 -20.09 7.64 -15.15
C GLU A 254 -20.25 6.28 -15.86
N ILE A 255 -19.15 5.60 -16.15
CA ILE A 255 -19.17 4.25 -16.76
C ILE A 255 -19.87 3.25 -15.83
N LEU A 256 -19.48 3.17 -14.56
CA LEU A 256 -20.02 2.15 -13.66
C LEU A 256 -21.45 2.43 -13.21
N SER A 257 -21.80 3.70 -12.95
CA SER A 257 -23.15 4.10 -12.55
C SER A 257 -24.18 3.88 -13.65
N SER A 258 -23.78 3.99 -14.92
CA SER A 258 -24.67 3.77 -16.06
C SER A 258 -24.75 2.30 -16.49
N THR A 259 -23.65 1.55 -16.40
CA THR A 259 -23.56 0.21 -17.00
C THR A 259 -23.58 -0.93 -16.01
N PHE A 260 -23.17 -0.69 -14.75
CA PHE A 260 -22.93 -1.72 -13.75
C PHE A 260 -22.02 -2.86 -14.24
N ASP A 261 -21.14 -2.59 -15.21
CA ASP A 261 -20.29 -3.58 -15.87
C ASP A 261 -18.80 -3.28 -15.66
N LEU A 262 -18.15 -4.13 -14.87
CA LEU A 262 -16.73 -3.99 -14.56
C LEU A 262 -15.84 -4.11 -15.81
N ASN A 263 -16.26 -4.87 -16.83
CA ASN A 263 -15.47 -5.05 -18.05
C ASN A 263 -15.36 -3.77 -18.89
N LYS A 264 -16.28 -2.81 -18.68
CA LYS A 264 -16.21 -1.49 -19.32
C LYS A 264 -15.25 -0.55 -18.60
N LEU A 265 -14.97 -0.81 -17.32
CA LEU A 265 -14.04 -0.02 -16.53
C LEU A 265 -12.59 -0.50 -16.73
N ILE A 266 -12.37 -1.82 -16.62
CA ILE A 266 -11.06 -2.47 -16.69
C ILE A 266 -11.10 -3.68 -17.62
N THR A 267 -10.01 -3.89 -18.34
CA THR A 267 -9.78 -5.13 -19.07
C THR A 267 -9.24 -6.18 -18.11
N ILE A 268 -9.98 -7.26 -17.87
CA ILE A 268 -9.50 -8.35 -17.01
C ILE A 268 -8.56 -9.22 -17.83
N PRO A 269 -7.26 -9.33 -17.48
CA PRO A 269 -6.36 -10.24 -18.19
C PRO A 269 -6.85 -11.68 -18.03
N PRO A 270 -6.65 -12.54 -19.04
CA PRO A 270 -7.05 -13.94 -18.95
C PRO A 270 -6.40 -14.60 -17.74
N PRO A 271 -7.08 -15.55 -17.07
CA PRO A 271 -6.47 -16.29 -15.98
C PRO A 271 -5.17 -16.92 -16.46
N LEU A 272 -4.10 -16.78 -15.67
CA LEU A 272 -2.82 -17.43 -15.94
C LEU A 272 -3.10 -18.93 -16.06
N THR A 273 -3.04 -19.48 -17.27
CA THR A 273 -3.02 -20.92 -17.46
C THR A 273 -1.74 -21.43 -16.80
N PRO A 274 -1.80 -22.32 -15.80
CA PRO A 274 -0.59 -22.91 -15.27
C PRO A 274 0.02 -23.75 -16.39
N THR A 275 1.07 -23.24 -17.02
CA THR A 275 2.01 -24.06 -17.79
C THR A 275 2.73 -24.95 -16.79
N VAL A 276 2.09 -26.04 -16.40
CA VAL A 276 2.78 -27.17 -15.79
C VAL A 276 3.58 -27.82 -16.92
N SER A 277 4.84 -27.40 -17.07
CA SER A 277 5.81 -28.22 -17.79
C SER A 277 5.97 -29.52 -17.02
N LEU A 278 5.63 -30.64 -17.66
CA LEU A 278 5.67 -32.02 -17.15
C LEU A 278 7.09 -32.53 -16.80
N THR A 279 8.01 -31.67 -16.39
CA THR A 279 9.38 -32.04 -16.02
C THR A 279 9.65 -31.99 -14.51
N ASP A 280 8.74 -31.44 -13.70
CA ASP A 280 8.97 -31.21 -12.26
C ASP A 280 8.49 -32.34 -11.34
N GLU A 281 7.87 -33.41 -11.86
CA GLU A 281 7.48 -34.58 -11.07
C GLU A 281 8.68 -35.38 -10.52
N GLN A 282 9.89 -35.16 -11.03
CA GLN A 282 11.10 -35.78 -10.47
C GLN A 282 11.67 -35.05 -9.25
N TYR A 283 11.24 -33.82 -8.94
CA TYR A 283 11.79 -33.06 -7.81
C TYR A 283 11.04 -33.35 -6.49
N TYR A 284 9.76 -33.72 -6.55
CA TYR A 284 8.93 -33.95 -5.37
C TYR A 284 8.99 -35.38 -4.80
N SER A 285 9.50 -36.36 -5.55
CA SER A 285 9.65 -37.74 -5.07
C SER A 285 10.88 -37.95 -4.16
N HIS A 286 11.79 -36.98 -4.05
CA HIS A 286 13.01 -37.09 -3.25
C HIS A 286 12.96 -36.46 -1.84
N GLN A 287 11.85 -35.82 -1.43
CA GLN A 287 11.75 -35.16 -0.11
C GLN A 287 10.82 -35.83 0.91
N THR A 288 10.12 -36.92 0.56
CA THR A 288 9.23 -37.63 1.51
C THR A 288 9.93 -38.71 2.36
N GLY A 289 11.27 -38.78 2.35
CA GLY A 289 12.03 -39.80 3.10
C GLY A 289 12.66 -39.36 4.43
N PHE A 290 12.57 -38.09 4.84
CA PHE A 290 13.40 -37.55 5.94
C PHE A 290 12.67 -37.15 7.23
N PHE A 291 11.37 -37.44 7.37
CA PHE A 291 10.60 -37.20 8.61
C PHE A 291 9.90 -38.48 9.11
N GLN A 292 10.67 -39.54 9.34
CA GLN A 292 10.32 -40.59 10.29
C GLN A 292 11.62 -41.12 10.92
N GLN A 293 12.04 -40.51 12.03
CA GLN A 293 12.69 -41.14 13.20
C GLN A 293 13.29 -40.06 14.12
N HIS A 294 12.57 -39.79 15.21
CA HIS A 294 13.00 -39.53 16.60
C HIS A 294 12.00 -38.64 17.32
#